data_AF-A0A090M3Q7-F1
#
_entry.id   AF-A0A090M3Q7-F1
#
_cell.length_a   1.000
_cell.length_b   1.000
_cell.length_c   1.000
_cell.angle_alpha   90.00
_cell.angle_beta   90.00
_cell.angle_gamma   90.00
#
_symmetry.space_group_name_H-M   'P 1'
#
loop_
_entity.id
_entity.type
_entity.pdbx_description
1 polymer ?
#
loop_
_entity_poly.entity_id
_entity_poly.type
_entity_poly.pdbx_seq_one_letter_code
_entity_poly.pdbx_strand_id
1 'polypeptide(L)'
;MATAATRATPTRPRRDRRDRSVAGAARGHVRGVKIPTLLNNVPHARETRRWFYDDACASTLAAVTAGERRMKIKTEFPELNPSGDVYRVGTTLELTRAMAQTLARDGKRVKICVQRSMGQGVFQALPLSLSGVSKLLGMMDFEEDVAEMIDPNGGIGAEDGAEDGADAYILVQPQNIVGYSVLPYIAAMEEAVGDKPMIMINPKLDDIQSAGNVMSIRGRQERMDAVAAWREIYHFRLLYRKPYFFPIYGALRYTYYENAWELYKRVGMREEEEYVLRSTYDSEPDPDEMTKQIWG
;
A
#
# COMPACT_ATOMS: atom_id res chain seq x y z
N MET A 1 45.07 71.96 7.51
CA MET A 1 44.56 71.39 6.25
C MET A 1 44.47 69.88 6.41
N ALA A 2 43.32 69.34 5.98
CA ALA A 2 42.78 68.05 6.38
C ALA A 2 43.42 66.84 5.68
N THR A 3 43.54 65.74 6.41
CA THR A 3 43.74 64.38 5.88
C THR A 3 42.44 63.60 6.04
N ALA A 4 41.97 63.04 4.92
CA ALA A 4 40.75 62.26 4.81
C ALA A 4 40.96 60.85 5.38
N ALA A 5 40.07 60.42 6.27
CA ALA A 5 39.99 59.04 6.77
C ALA A 5 38.69 58.40 6.29
N THR A 6 38.84 57.36 5.47
CA THR A 6 37.77 56.55 4.87
C THR A 6 37.12 55.65 5.93
N ARG A 7 35.79 55.77 6.12
CA ARG A 7 34.99 54.90 6.98
C ARG A 7 34.71 53.55 6.29
N ALA A 8 35.10 52.45 6.94
CA ALA A 8 34.75 51.09 6.54
C ALA A 8 33.36 50.68 7.07
N THR A 9 32.56 50.06 6.21
CA THR A 9 31.22 49.53 6.48
C THR A 9 31.30 48.16 7.17
N PRO A 10 30.47 47.85 8.19
CA PRO A 10 30.51 46.56 8.85
C PRO A 10 29.76 45.49 8.05
N THR A 11 30.48 44.43 7.65
CA THR A 11 29.95 43.22 7.02
C THR A 11 29.22 42.34 8.05
N ARG A 12 27.95 42.02 7.78
CA ARG A 12 27.14 41.06 8.56
C ARG A 12 27.74 39.65 8.46
N PRO A 13 27.73 38.84 9.55
CA PRO A 13 28.22 37.47 9.50
C PRO A 13 27.26 36.58 8.68
N ARG A 14 27.83 35.83 7.72
CA ARG A 14 27.14 34.77 6.99
C ARG A 14 26.74 33.66 7.96
N ARG A 15 25.44 33.37 8.02
CA ARG A 15 24.87 32.27 8.79
C ARG A 15 25.16 30.98 8.03
N ASP A 16 26.08 30.16 8.55
CA ASP A 16 26.30 28.80 8.07
C ASP A 16 25.02 27.99 8.21
N ARG A 17 24.29 27.82 7.10
CA ARG A 17 23.29 26.76 6.96
C ARG A 17 24.06 25.45 6.79
N ARG A 18 24.25 24.72 7.89
CA ARG A 18 24.53 23.29 7.82
C ARG A 18 23.24 22.62 7.33
N ASP A 19 23.16 22.36 6.04
CA ASP A 19 22.25 21.36 5.49
C ASP A 19 22.61 20.02 6.14
N ARG A 20 21.74 19.57 7.06
CA ARG A 20 21.70 18.18 7.48
C ARG A 20 20.92 17.44 6.40
N SER A 21 21.60 16.96 5.37
CA SER A 21 21.09 15.84 4.59
C SER A 21 21.11 14.60 5.49
N VAL A 22 19.93 14.16 5.92
CA VAL A 22 19.79 12.83 6.51
C VAL A 22 19.71 11.88 5.32
N ALA A 23 20.87 11.56 4.74
CA ALA A 23 20.98 10.45 3.81
C ALA A 23 20.76 9.16 4.63
N GLY A 24 19.72 8.39 4.27
CA GLY A 24 19.49 7.08 4.86
C GLY A 24 20.74 6.21 4.65
N ALA A 25 21.39 5.81 5.74
CA ALA A 25 22.60 5.02 5.65
C ALA A 25 22.24 3.60 5.17
N ALA A 26 22.62 3.25 3.94
CA ALA A 26 22.53 1.89 3.43
C ALA A 26 23.30 0.95 4.38
N ARG A 27 22.60 0.05 5.06
CA ARG A 27 23.22 -0.95 5.94
C ARG A 27 23.88 -2.03 5.07
N GLY A 28 25.03 -2.55 5.53
CA GLY A 28 25.83 -3.55 4.82
C GLY A 28 25.07 -4.85 4.51
N HIS A 29 25.66 -5.70 3.65
CA HIS A 29 25.03 -6.85 2.97
C HIS A 29 24.18 -7.75 3.90
N VAL A 30 22.90 -7.42 4.02
CA VAL A 30 21.86 -8.35 4.50
C VAL A 30 21.61 -9.36 3.39
N ARG A 31 21.43 -10.64 3.72
CA ARG A 31 20.99 -11.63 2.73
C ARG A 31 19.49 -11.40 2.50
N GLY A 32 19.15 -10.72 1.41
CA GLY A 32 17.75 -10.45 1.05
C GLY A 32 16.94 -11.72 0.79
N VAL A 33 15.62 -11.56 0.64
CA VAL A 33 14.71 -12.66 0.33
C VAL A 33 14.80 -13.09 -1.14
N LYS A 34 14.48 -14.35 -1.42
CA LYS A 34 14.41 -14.85 -2.80
C LYS A 34 13.06 -14.47 -3.43
N ILE A 35 13.01 -13.32 -4.09
CA ILE A 35 11.82 -12.87 -4.85
C ILE A 35 11.59 -13.82 -6.04
N PRO A 36 10.34 -14.23 -6.32
CA PRO A 36 10.00 -15.02 -7.50
C PRO A 36 10.41 -14.32 -8.79
N THR A 37 10.82 -15.12 -9.77
CA THR A 37 11.34 -14.64 -11.06
C THR A 37 10.28 -14.76 -12.14
N LEU A 38 10.59 -14.27 -13.34
CA LEU A 38 9.70 -14.31 -14.51
C LEU A 38 8.36 -13.63 -14.24
N LEU A 39 8.37 -12.54 -13.47
CA LEU A 39 7.14 -11.84 -13.07
C LEU A 39 6.43 -11.19 -14.26
N ASN A 40 7.06 -11.12 -15.43
CA ASN A 40 6.42 -10.77 -16.70
C ASN A 40 5.57 -11.90 -17.33
N ASN A 41 5.68 -13.14 -16.84
CA ASN A 41 4.92 -14.28 -17.33
C ASN A 41 3.60 -14.39 -16.57
N VAL A 42 2.54 -13.92 -17.22
CA VAL A 42 1.18 -13.90 -16.70
C VAL A 42 0.28 -14.83 -17.54
N PRO A 43 -0.62 -15.62 -16.93
CA PRO A 43 -0.87 -15.71 -15.50
C PRO A 43 0.26 -16.38 -14.72
N HIS A 44 0.49 -15.92 -13.48
CA HIS A 44 1.53 -16.48 -12.62
C HIS A 44 1.17 -17.91 -12.15
N ALA A 45 2.20 -18.70 -11.82
CA ALA A 45 1.98 -19.97 -11.15
C ALA A 45 1.40 -19.75 -9.74
N ARG A 46 0.69 -20.75 -9.21
CA ARG A 46 0.12 -20.68 -7.84
C ARG A 46 1.21 -20.45 -6.79
N GLU A 47 2.38 -21.07 -6.96
CA GLU A 47 3.52 -20.90 -6.05
C GLU A 47 4.05 -19.46 -6.05
N THR A 48 4.14 -18.83 -7.22
CA THR A 48 4.53 -17.42 -7.35
C THR A 48 3.56 -16.51 -6.60
N ARG A 49 2.24 -16.68 -6.80
CA ARG A 49 1.23 -15.92 -6.06
C ARG A 49 1.30 -16.15 -4.56
N ARG A 50 1.42 -17.42 -4.16
CA ARG A 50 1.52 -17.83 -2.75
C ARG A 50 2.68 -17.15 -2.04
N TRP A 51 3.84 -17.00 -2.69
CA TRP A 51 4.95 -16.27 -2.10
C TRP A 51 4.57 -14.84 -1.67
N PHE A 52 3.88 -14.09 -2.54
CA PHE A 52 3.41 -12.74 -2.20
C PHE A 52 2.33 -12.75 -1.12
N TYR A 53 1.48 -13.77 -1.10
CA TYR A 53 0.42 -13.90 -0.10
C TYR A 53 1.01 -14.20 1.27
N ASP A 54 1.91 -15.18 1.36
CA ASP A 54 2.55 -15.60 2.60
C ASP A 54 3.36 -14.44 3.19
N ASP A 55 4.09 -13.69 2.35
CA ASP A 55 4.87 -12.53 2.79
C ASP A 55 3.98 -11.38 3.31
N ALA A 56 2.91 -11.05 2.59
CA ALA A 56 1.93 -10.05 3.03
C ALA A 56 1.22 -10.48 4.33
N CYS A 57 0.83 -11.75 4.45
CA CYS A 57 0.14 -12.30 5.61
C CYS A 57 1.05 -12.31 6.85
N ALA A 58 2.32 -12.70 6.71
CA ALA A 58 3.28 -12.65 7.81
C ALA A 58 3.48 -11.22 8.31
N SER A 59 3.55 -10.26 7.39
CA SER A 59 3.65 -8.84 7.71
C SER A 59 2.42 -8.30 8.44
N THR A 60 1.22 -8.64 7.96
CA THR A 60 -0.04 -8.27 8.62
C THR A 60 -0.16 -8.88 10.00
N LEU A 61 0.15 -10.17 10.16
CA LEU A 61 0.08 -10.84 11.45
C LEU A 61 1.04 -10.21 12.47
N ALA A 62 2.28 -9.90 12.05
CA ALA A 62 3.25 -9.21 12.90
C ALA A 62 2.74 -7.83 13.35
N ALA A 63 2.17 -7.05 12.44
CA ALA A 63 1.63 -5.72 12.75
C ALA A 63 0.42 -5.80 13.70
N VAL A 64 -0.52 -6.70 13.45
CA VAL A 64 -1.69 -6.91 14.32
C VAL A 64 -1.25 -7.38 15.71
N THR A 65 -0.29 -8.30 15.79
CA THR A 65 0.27 -8.79 17.07
C THR A 65 0.96 -7.67 17.85
N ALA A 66 1.62 -6.74 17.15
CA ALA A 66 2.24 -5.55 17.75
C ALA A 66 1.22 -4.48 18.20
N GLY A 67 -0.08 -4.68 17.95
CA GLY A 67 -1.15 -3.77 18.35
C GLY A 67 -1.38 -2.61 17.38
N GLU A 68 -0.89 -2.71 16.15
CA GLU A 68 -1.19 -1.73 15.11
C GLU A 68 -2.69 -1.71 14.76
N ARG A 69 -3.22 -0.51 14.50
CA ARG A 69 -4.67 -0.30 14.38
C ARG A 69 -5.12 0.12 12.98
N ARG A 70 -4.31 0.92 12.28
CA ARG A 70 -4.64 1.47 10.96
C ARG A 70 -3.49 1.16 10.03
N MET A 71 -3.68 0.14 9.21
CA MET A 71 -2.64 -0.49 8.43
C MET A 71 -3.02 -0.56 6.96
N LYS A 72 -2.05 -0.39 6.07
CA LYS A 72 -2.23 -0.60 4.63
C LYS A 72 -1.15 -1.50 4.08
N ILE A 73 -1.56 -2.35 3.14
CA ILE A 73 -0.66 -3.10 2.28
C ILE A 73 -0.75 -2.57 0.86
N LYS A 74 0.41 -2.47 0.19
CA LYS A 74 0.51 -2.10 -1.21
C LYS A 74 1.31 -3.15 -1.96
N THR A 75 0.65 -4.01 -2.70
CA THR A 75 1.27 -5.09 -3.48
C THR A 75 0.85 -5.00 -4.94
N GLU A 76 1.78 -4.61 -5.79
CA GLU A 76 1.56 -4.25 -7.19
C GLU A 76 2.44 -5.10 -8.13
N PHE A 77 2.55 -6.41 -7.86
CA PHE A 77 2.97 -7.35 -8.91
C PHE A 77 1.88 -7.44 -9.99
N PRO A 78 2.17 -7.89 -11.23
CA PRO A 78 1.31 -7.61 -12.38
C PRO A 78 -0.15 -8.01 -12.24
N GLU A 79 -0.48 -9.15 -11.62
CA GLU A 79 -1.88 -9.57 -11.43
C GLU A 79 -2.63 -8.79 -10.32
N LEU A 80 -1.92 -8.11 -9.41
CA LEU A 80 -2.52 -7.28 -8.35
C LEU A 80 -2.40 -5.78 -8.60
N ASN A 81 -1.70 -5.35 -9.66
CA ASN A 81 -1.57 -3.95 -10.03
C ASN A 81 -2.79 -3.51 -10.85
N PRO A 82 -3.75 -2.76 -10.27
CA PRO A 82 -4.99 -2.43 -10.97
C PRO A 82 -4.81 -1.22 -11.91
N SER A 83 -3.58 -0.72 -12.06
CA SER A 83 -3.18 0.27 -13.07
C SER A 83 -2.47 -0.40 -14.26
N GLY A 84 -2.13 -1.69 -14.15
CA GLY A 84 -1.57 -2.49 -15.23
C GLY A 84 -2.65 -3.26 -15.99
N ASP A 85 -2.36 -3.62 -17.25
CA ASP A 85 -3.30 -4.29 -18.16
C ASP A 85 -3.65 -5.74 -17.74
N VAL A 86 -2.89 -6.31 -16.81
CA VAL A 86 -2.99 -7.73 -16.42
C VAL A 86 -3.63 -7.93 -15.04
N TYR A 87 -4.32 -6.91 -14.53
CA TYR A 87 -5.03 -7.03 -13.26
C TYR A 87 -6.01 -8.21 -13.25
N ARG A 88 -6.00 -9.01 -12.18
CA ARG A 88 -6.91 -10.14 -11.99
C ARG A 88 -7.60 -10.02 -10.64
N VAL A 89 -8.92 -9.83 -10.68
CA VAL A 89 -9.77 -9.81 -9.47
C VAL A 89 -9.64 -11.09 -8.64
N GLY A 90 -9.47 -12.25 -9.30
CA GLY A 90 -9.24 -13.53 -8.63
C GLY A 90 -8.00 -13.52 -7.73
N THR A 91 -6.91 -12.86 -8.15
CA THR A 91 -5.68 -12.73 -7.37
C THR A 91 -5.91 -11.83 -6.13
N THR A 92 -6.67 -10.75 -6.26
CA THR A 92 -7.09 -9.91 -5.10
C THR A 92 -7.92 -10.71 -4.10
N LEU A 93 -8.85 -11.51 -4.61
CA LEU A 93 -9.71 -12.38 -3.83
C LEU A 93 -8.91 -13.48 -3.10
N GLU A 94 -7.96 -14.11 -3.79
CA GLU A 94 -7.05 -15.10 -3.19
C GLU A 94 -6.20 -14.50 -2.06
N LEU A 95 -5.63 -13.30 -2.24
CA LEU A 95 -4.89 -12.60 -1.19
C LEU A 95 -5.78 -12.24 0.00
N THR A 96 -6.98 -11.69 -0.28
CA THR A 96 -7.97 -11.36 0.76
C THR A 96 -8.32 -12.59 1.58
N ARG A 97 -8.56 -13.72 0.91
CA ARG A 97 -8.84 -15.01 1.54
C ARG A 97 -7.69 -15.48 2.43
N ALA A 98 -6.46 -15.46 1.92
CA ALA A 98 -5.28 -15.88 2.67
C ALA A 98 -5.07 -15.03 3.92
N MET A 99 -5.27 -13.71 3.82
CA MET A 99 -5.14 -12.78 4.93
C MET A 99 -6.25 -12.98 5.98
N ALA A 100 -7.50 -13.11 5.55
CA ALA A 100 -8.62 -13.37 6.46
C ALA A 100 -8.44 -14.69 7.22
N GLN A 101 -8.05 -15.76 6.53
CA GLN A 101 -7.77 -17.05 7.16
C GLN A 101 -6.56 -16.98 8.10
N THR A 102 -5.52 -16.22 7.76
CA THR A 102 -4.36 -16.03 8.66
C THR A 102 -4.77 -15.38 9.98
N LEU A 103 -5.56 -14.30 9.92
CA LEU A 103 -6.06 -13.62 11.12
C LEU A 103 -7.08 -14.48 11.90
N ALA A 104 -7.91 -15.25 11.20
CA ALA A 104 -8.86 -16.15 11.83
C ALA A 104 -8.16 -17.31 12.56
N ARG A 105 -7.06 -17.86 12.01
CA ARG A 105 -6.21 -18.83 12.70
C ARG A 105 -5.50 -18.25 13.93
N ASP A 106 -5.27 -16.93 13.95
CA ASP A 106 -4.83 -16.18 15.14
C ASP A 106 -5.98 -15.90 16.14
N GLY A 107 -7.17 -16.47 15.90
CA GLY A 107 -8.32 -16.37 16.79
C GLY A 107 -9.14 -15.09 16.62
N LYS A 108 -8.92 -14.30 15.57
CA LYS A 108 -9.72 -13.09 15.30
C LYS A 108 -10.99 -13.43 14.55
N ARG A 109 -12.12 -12.86 14.95
CA ARG A 109 -13.28 -12.75 14.05
C ARG A 109 -13.00 -11.65 13.03
N VAL A 110 -12.96 -11.98 11.76
CA VAL A 110 -12.54 -11.09 10.68
C VAL A 110 -13.75 -10.69 9.85
N LYS A 111 -13.92 -9.39 9.64
CA LYS A 111 -14.90 -8.85 8.69
C LYS A 111 -14.20 -8.33 7.45
N ILE A 112 -14.60 -8.83 6.28
CA ILE A 112 -14.10 -8.38 4.98
C ILE A 112 -15.08 -7.33 4.46
N CYS A 113 -14.58 -6.12 4.29
CA CYS A 113 -15.33 -4.94 3.91
C CYS A 113 -15.02 -4.53 2.49
N VAL A 114 -16.06 -4.48 1.66
CA VAL A 114 -16.00 -3.97 0.29
C VAL A 114 -16.78 -2.66 0.20
N GLN A 115 -16.25 -1.70 -0.54
CA GLN A 115 -16.92 -0.43 -0.79
C GLN A 115 -18.29 -0.67 -1.46
N ARG A 116 -19.35 -0.14 -0.84
CA ARG A 116 -20.70 -0.14 -1.40
C ARG A 116 -20.89 1.00 -2.39
N SER A 117 -22.01 0.99 -3.11
CA SER A 117 -22.39 2.07 -4.02
C SER A 117 -22.39 3.39 -3.27
N MET A 118 -21.69 4.38 -3.81
CA MET A 118 -21.56 5.70 -3.21
C MET A 118 -22.55 6.67 -3.87
N GLY A 119 -23.29 7.43 -3.07
CA GLY A 119 -24.23 8.47 -3.53
C GLY A 119 -25.73 8.08 -3.51
N GLN A 120 -26.60 9.08 -3.68
CA GLN A 120 -28.05 8.94 -3.91
C GLN A 120 -28.39 9.44 -5.33
N GLY A 121 -29.30 8.74 -6.04
CA GLY A 121 -29.77 9.15 -7.36
C GLY A 121 -28.84 8.77 -8.53
N VAL A 122 -28.75 9.63 -9.56
CA VAL A 122 -28.08 9.34 -10.86
C VAL A 122 -26.55 9.20 -10.75
N PHE A 123 -25.96 9.52 -9.59
CA PHE A 123 -24.51 9.46 -9.34
C PHE A 123 -24.07 8.23 -8.54
N GLN A 124 -24.89 7.19 -8.48
CA GLN A 124 -24.49 5.88 -7.92
C GLN A 124 -23.42 5.25 -8.80
N ALA A 125 -22.17 5.32 -8.35
CA ALA A 125 -21.06 4.68 -9.04
C ALA A 125 -20.26 3.83 -8.06
N LEU A 126 -20.17 2.52 -8.36
CA LEU A 126 -19.18 1.62 -7.79
C LEU A 126 -17.91 1.68 -8.65
N PRO A 127 -16.70 1.68 -8.05
CA PRO A 127 -15.49 1.44 -8.82
C PRO A 127 -15.62 0.14 -9.64
N LEU A 128 -15.30 0.19 -10.93
CA LEU A 128 -15.44 -0.96 -11.83
C LEU A 128 -14.70 -2.21 -11.32
N SER A 129 -13.54 -2.02 -10.67
CA SER A 129 -12.72 -3.07 -10.06
C SER A 129 -13.36 -3.76 -8.87
N LEU A 130 -14.40 -3.15 -8.26
CA LEU A 130 -15.13 -3.69 -7.10
C LEU A 130 -16.50 -4.26 -7.47
N SER A 131 -16.94 -4.09 -8.72
CA SER A 131 -18.21 -4.65 -9.19
C SER A 131 -18.19 -6.17 -9.11
N GLY A 132 -19.13 -6.74 -8.34
CA GLY A 132 -19.23 -8.19 -8.14
C GLY A 132 -18.25 -8.78 -7.13
N VAL A 133 -17.29 -8.01 -6.58
CA VAL A 133 -16.33 -8.50 -5.58
C VAL A 133 -17.04 -9.02 -4.33
N SER A 134 -18.01 -8.27 -3.79
CA SER A 134 -18.80 -8.72 -2.63
C SER A 134 -19.54 -10.04 -2.91
N LYS A 135 -20.10 -10.20 -4.11
CA LYS A 135 -20.79 -11.44 -4.50
C LYS A 135 -19.81 -12.61 -4.59
N LEU A 136 -18.62 -12.39 -5.16
CA LEU A 136 -17.58 -13.42 -5.27
C LEU A 136 -17.02 -13.82 -3.90
N LEU A 137 -16.85 -12.88 -2.97
CA LEU A 137 -16.48 -13.16 -1.58
C LEU A 137 -17.54 -13.99 -0.85
N GLY A 138 -18.83 -13.68 -1.03
CA GLY A 138 -19.91 -14.47 -0.43
C GLY A 138 -20.06 -15.90 -0.97
N MET A 139 -19.50 -16.19 -2.15
CA MET A 139 -19.44 -17.54 -2.73
C MET A 139 -18.08 -18.22 -2.50
N MET A 140 -17.16 -17.56 -1.82
CA MET A 140 -15.81 -18.03 -1.64
C MET A 140 -15.75 -19.14 -0.60
N ASP A 141 -14.97 -20.17 -0.92
CA ASP A 141 -14.73 -21.28 0.01
C ASP A 141 -13.61 -20.91 0.99
N PHE A 142 -14.00 -20.77 2.25
CA PHE A 142 -13.10 -20.60 3.38
C PHE A 142 -12.84 -21.96 4.03
N GLU A 143 -11.64 -22.15 4.59
CA GLU A 143 -11.32 -23.42 5.24
C GLU A 143 -12.26 -23.68 6.43
N GLU A 144 -12.74 -24.92 6.55
CA GLU A 144 -13.82 -25.29 7.48
C GLU A 144 -13.52 -24.92 8.93
N ASP A 145 -12.25 -24.98 9.34
CA ASP A 145 -11.80 -24.69 10.70
C ASP A 145 -11.86 -23.20 11.08
N VAL A 146 -11.92 -22.30 10.09
CA VAL A 146 -11.93 -20.85 10.31
C VAL A 146 -13.10 -20.13 9.63
N ALA A 147 -13.91 -20.83 8.84
CA ALA A 147 -14.99 -20.22 8.06
C ALA A 147 -15.99 -19.45 8.94
N GLU A 148 -16.36 -19.97 10.11
CA GLU A 148 -17.30 -19.32 11.05
C GLU A 148 -16.74 -18.01 11.65
N MET A 149 -15.42 -17.82 11.60
CA MET A 149 -14.76 -16.63 12.12
C MET A 149 -14.66 -15.52 11.06
N ILE A 150 -15.10 -15.76 9.82
CA ILE A 150 -14.93 -14.82 8.71
C ILE A 150 -16.30 -14.39 8.19
N ASP A 151 -16.59 -13.09 8.27
CA ASP A 151 -17.73 -12.47 7.59
C ASP A 151 -17.28 -11.81 6.28
N PRO A 152 -17.65 -12.36 5.10
CA PRO A 152 -17.27 -11.81 3.80
C PRO A 152 -18.17 -10.66 3.31
N ASN A 153 -19.24 -10.29 4.02
CA ASN A 153 -20.31 -9.44 3.51
C ASN A 153 -20.30 -7.98 4.05
N GLY A 154 -19.18 -7.55 4.63
CA GLY A 154 -19.04 -6.21 5.17
C GLY A 154 -19.05 -5.11 4.11
N GLY A 155 -19.65 -3.97 4.45
CA GLY A 155 -19.46 -2.68 3.79
C GLY A 155 -18.35 -1.83 4.40
N ILE A 156 -17.97 -0.75 3.72
CA ILE A 156 -17.12 0.32 4.28
C ILE A 156 -18.03 1.44 4.77
N GLY A 157 -18.13 1.62 6.08
CA GLY A 157 -18.95 2.65 6.72
C GLY A 157 -19.19 2.37 8.21
N ALA A 158 -19.78 3.35 8.92
CA ALA A 158 -20.05 3.25 10.35
C ALA A 158 -20.96 2.08 10.73
N GLU A 159 -21.98 1.77 9.91
CA GLU A 159 -22.92 0.67 10.16
C GLU A 159 -22.19 -0.68 10.30
N ASP A 160 -21.36 -1.02 9.32
CA ASP A 160 -20.60 -2.28 9.34
C ASP A 160 -19.48 -2.28 10.37
N GLY A 161 -18.96 -1.11 10.75
CA GLY A 161 -17.94 -0.95 11.79
C GLY A 161 -18.51 -1.08 13.21
N ALA A 162 -19.76 -0.66 13.43
CA ALA A 162 -20.45 -0.71 14.72
C ALA A 162 -21.06 -2.09 15.02
N GLU A 163 -21.09 -2.99 14.04
CA GLU A 163 -21.60 -4.34 14.25
C GLU A 163 -20.69 -5.11 15.22
N ASP A 164 -21.26 -5.47 16.37
CA ASP A 164 -20.59 -6.27 17.38
C ASP A 164 -20.36 -7.69 16.86
N GLY A 165 -19.10 -8.11 16.78
CA GLY A 165 -18.74 -9.46 16.35
C GLY A 165 -17.40 -9.56 15.66
N ALA A 166 -16.87 -8.49 15.06
CA ALA A 166 -15.54 -8.53 14.47
C ALA A 166 -14.45 -8.01 15.41
N ASP A 167 -13.29 -8.66 15.37
CA ASP A 167 -12.05 -8.28 16.06
C ASP A 167 -11.04 -7.64 15.10
N ALA A 168 -11.18 -7.86 13.78
CA ALA A 168 -10.35 -7.26 12.74
C ALA A 168 -11.15 -6.98 11.46
N TYR A 169 -10.79 -5.93 10.73
CA TYR A 169 -11.49 -5.51 9.51
C TYR A 169 -10.53 -5.43 8.32
N ILE A 170 -10.86 -6.06 7.20
CA ILE A 170 -10.08 -5.99 5.96
C ILE A 170 -10.86 -5.16 4.95
N LEU A 171 -10.33 -4.00 4.55
CA LEU A 171 -10.92 -3.14 3.53
C LEU A 171 -10.30 -3.47 2.16
N VAL A 172 -11.08 -4.11 1.30
CA VAL A 172 -10.61 -4.57 0.00
C VAL A 172 -10.62 -3.43 -1.01
N GLN A 173 -9.43 -2.99 -1.43
CA GLN A 173 -9.19 -1.99 -2.46
C GLN A 173 -10.14 -0.78 -2.38
N PRO A 174 -10.24 -0.06 -1.25
CA PRO A 174 -11.07 1.14 -1.19
C PRO A 174 -10.56 2.21 -2.16
N GLN A 175 -11.46 2.85 -2.90
CA GLN A 175 -11.10 3.77 -3.99
C GLN A 175 -11.93 5.04 -3.98
N ASN A 176 -11.26 6.17 -4.21
CA ASN A 176 -11.94 7.37 -4.67
C ASN A 176 -12.39 7.18 -6.13
N ILE A 177 -13.48 7.84 -6.50
CA ILE A 177 -13.94 7.95 -7.89
C ILE A 177 -14.08 9.42 -8.27
N VAL A 178 -14.23 9.69 -9.55
CA VAL A 178 -14.44 11.06 -10.05
C VAL A 178 -15.65 11.68 -9.35
N GLY A 179 -15.42 12.75 -8.60
CA GLY A 179 -16.48 13.49 -7.89
C GLY A 179 -16.97 12.87 -6.58
N TYR A 180 -16.38 11.77 -6.10
CA TYR A 180 -16.76 11.15 -4.82
C TYR A 180 -15.57 10.49 -4.11
N SER A 181 -15.43 10.76 -2.81
CA SER A 181 -14.38 10.17 -1.98
C SER A 181 -14.97 9.15 -1.01
N VAL A 182 -14.30 8.01 -0.87
CA VAL A 182 -14.65 6.97 0.13
C VAL A 182 -14.13 7.32 1.52
N LEU A 183 -13.22 8.29 1.65
CA LEU A 183 -12.57 8.67 2.90
C LEU A 183 -13.53 9.05 4.03
N PRO A 184 -14.65 9.78 3.80
CA PRO A 184 -15.62 10.04 4.87
C PRO A 184 -16.24 8.76 5.45
N TYR A 185 -16.47 7.73 4.63
CA TYR A 185 -17.00 6.44 5.09
C TYR A 185 -15.95 5.66 5.86
N ILE A 186 -14.69 5.71 5.42
CA ILE A 186 -13.56 5.13 6.14
C ILE A 186 -13.45 5.80 7.51
N ALA A 187 -13.44 7.13 7.59
CA ALA A 187 -13.35 7.86 8.85
C ALA A 187 -14.50 7.51 9.82
N ALA A 188 -15.74 7.44 9.32
CA ALA A 188 -16.89 7.03 10.12
C ALA A 188 -16.78 5.56 10.58
N MET A 189 -16.22 4.69 9.75
CA MET A 189 -15.92 3.31 10.14
C MET A 189 -14.79 3.25 11.17
N GLU A 190 -13.74 4.05 11.03
CA GLU A 190 -12.65 4.11 12.02
C GLU A 190 -13.15 4.52 13.41
N GLU A 191 -14.09 5.46 13.48
CA GLU A 191 -14.74 5.87 14.73
C GLU A 191 -15.54 4.72 15.34
N ALA A 192 -16.35 4.03 14.53
CA ALA A 192 -17.17 2.90 14.98
C ALA A 192 -16.34 1.68 15.41
N VAL A 193 -15.26 1.39 14.67
CA VAL A 193 -14.35 0.26 14.92
C VAL A 193 -13.49 0.49 16.17
N GLY A 194 -13.20 1.74 16.52
CA GLY A 194 -12.38 2.11 17.67
C GLY A 194 -10.97 1.52 17.58
N ASP A 195 -10.53 0.84 18.63
CA ASP A 195 -9.14 0.37 18.77
C ASP A 195 -8.81 -0.91 17.98
N LYS A 196 -9.80 -1.52 17.34
CA LYS A 196 -9.60 -2.78 16.60
C LYS A 196 -8.82 -2.54 15.29
N PRO A 197 -8.00 -3.50 14.84
CA PRO A 197 -7.23 -3.39 13.62
C PRO A 197 -8.11 -3.29 12.37
N MET A 198 -7.75 -2.34 11.50
CA MET A 198 -8.26 -2.19 10.15
C MET A 198 -7.08 -2.28 9.17
N ILE A 199 -7.23 -3.11 8.14
CA ILE A 199 -6.21 -3.38 7.13
C ILE A 199 -6.75 -3.06 5.75
N MET A 200 -6.18 -2.08 5.06
CA MET A 200 -6.49 -1.81 3.66
C MET A 200 -5.61 -2.65 2.73
N ILE A 201 -6.24 -3.32 1.77
CA ILE A 201 -5.53 -4.02 0.69
C ILE A 201 -5.54 -3.15 -0.56
N ASN A 202 -4.37 -2.71 -1.03
CA ASN A 202 -4.19 -1.91 -2.26
C ASN A 202 -5.16 -0.72 -2.36
N PRO A 203 -5.20 0.19 -1.38
CA PRO A 203 -6.07 1.36 -1.43
C PRO A 203 -5.71 2.28 -2.61
N LYS A 204 -6.73 2.78 -3.33
CA LYS A 204 -6.59 3.81 -4.37
C LYS A 204 -7.27 5.10 -3.93
N LEU A 205 -6.65 5.74 -2.95
CA LEU A 205 -7.20 6.91 -2.27
C LEU A 205 -6.58 8.23 -2.76
N ASP A 206 -5.84 8.19 -3.86
CA ASP A 206 -5.35 9.39 -4.54
C ASP A 206 -6.53 10.28 -4.98
N ASP A 207 -6.28 11.58 -5.05
CA ASP A 207 -7.29 12.58 -5.38
C ASP A 207 -7.56 12.57 -6.89
N ILE A 208 -8.75 12.12 -7.30
CA ILE A 208 -9.16 12.07 -8.72
C ILE A 208 -9.89 13.37 -9.09
N GLN A 209 -9.16 14.31 -9.68
CA GLN A 209 -9.76 15.58 -10.11
C GLN A 209 -10.89 15.35 -11.12
N SER A 210 -12.07 15.92 -10.86
CA SER A 210 -13.18 15.95 -11.81
C SER A 210 -13.23 17.29 -12.55
N ALA A 211 -13.58 17.26 -13.83
CA ALA A 211 -13.91 18.45 -14.61
C ALA A 211 -15.26 19.02 -14.11
N GLY A 212 -15.23 19.74 -12.98
CA GLY A 212 -16.44 20.30 -12.37
C GLY A 212 -16.27 20.90 -10.98
N ASN A 213 -15.06 21.04 -10.44
CA ASN A 213 -14.81 21.55 -9.08
C ASN A 213 -15.50 20.76 -7.94
N VAL A 214 -16.01 19.55 -8.20
CA VAL A 214 -16.73 18.74 -7.19
C VAL A 214 -15.76 18.19 -6.13
N MET A 215 -14.52 17.87 -6.51
CA MET A 215 -13.41 17.72 -5.55
C MET A 215 -12.59 19.01 -5.55
N SER A 216 -12.97 19.95 -4.68
CA SER A 216 -12.26 21.21 -4.54
C SER A 216 -10.83 20.99 -4.01
N ILE A 217 -9.92 21.92 -4.31
CA ILE A 217 -8.58 22.00 -3.70
C ILE A 217 -8.69 22.06 -2.16
N ARG A 218 -9.82 22.55 -1.63
CA ARG A 218 -10.14 22.58 -0.20
C ARG A 218 -10.38 21.16 0.32
N GLY A 219 -9.67 20.77 1.37
CA GLY A 219 -9.72 19.43 1.97
C GLY A 219 -8.84 18.37 1.28
N ARG A 220 -8.10 18.71 0.21
CA ARG A 220 -7.15 17.77 -0.42
C ARG A 220 -6.03 17.37 0.54
N GLN A 221 -5.47 18.35 1.25
CA GLN A 221 -4.43 18.09 2.24
C GLN A 221 -4.94 17.18 3.34
N GLU A 222 -6.13 17.45 3.89
CA GLU A 222 -6.78 16.60 4.89
C GLU A 222 -6.99 15.16 4.39
N ARG A 223 -7.41 14.98 3.12
CA ARG A 223 -7.53 13.65 2.50
C ARG A 223 -6.19 12.94 2.38
N MET A 224 -5.14 13.66 1.98
CA MET A 224 -3.78 13.10 1.88
C MET A 224 -3.22 12.73 3.25
N ASP A 225 -3.41 13.59 4.25
CA ASP A 225 -2.96 13.38 5.63
C ASP A 225 -3.68 12.18 6.24
N ALA A 226 -4.99 12.03 5.98
CA ALA A 226 -5.77 10.86 6.39
C ALA A 226 -5.18 9.57 5.82
N VAL A 227 -4.84 9.53 4.52
CA VAL A 227 -4.22 8.34 3.90
C VAL A 227 -2.80 8.10 4.41
N ALA A 228 -2.05 9.16 4.71
CA ALA A 228 -0.70 9.09 5.24
C ALA A 228 -0.66 8.59 6.70
N ALA A 229 -1.72 8.83 7.47
CA ALA A 229 -1.85 8.35 8.85
C ALA A 229 -1.95 6.82 8.96
N TRP A 230 -2.37 6.14 7.88
CA TRP A 230 -2.39 4.68 7.81
C TRP A 230 -0.97 4.14 7.63
N ARG A 231 -0.52 3.32 8.58
CA ARG A 231 0.83 2.74 8.58
C ARG A 231 0.97 1.75 7.44
N GLU A 232 2.00 1.93 6.64
CA GLU A 232 2.36 0.91 5.66
C GLU A 232 3.01 -0.26 6.38
N ILE A 233 2.41 -1.43 6.22
CA ILE A 233 2.87 -2.68 6.86
C ILE A 233 3.40 -3.67 5.84
N TYR A 234 3.11 -3.51 4.55
CA TYR A 234 3.67 -4.32 3.48
C TYR A 234 3.70 -3.51 2.19
N HIS A 235 4.83 -3.52 1.50
CA HIS A 235 4.97 -2.98 0.16
C HIS A 235 5.64 -4.00 -0.74
N PHE A 236 5.10 -4.18 -1.94
CA PHE A 236 5.81 -4.79 -3.04
C PHE A 236 5.44 -4.09 -4.33
N ARG A 237 6.42 -3.57 -5.07
CA ARG A 237 6.20 -3.08 -6.43
C ARG A 237 7.36 -3.42 -7.33
N LEU A 238 7.05 -3.60 -8.61
CA LEU A 238 8.07 -3.72 -9.65
C LEU A 238 8.55 -2.35 -10.10
N LEU A 239 9.81 -2.29 -10.50
CA LEU A 239 10.44 -1.07 -11.00
C LEU A 239 10.58 -1.16 -12.52
N TYR A 240 9.96 -0.23 -13.22
CA TYR A 240 9.96 -0.10 -14.67
C TYR A 240 10.14 1.36 -15.07
N ARG A 241 10.58 1.61 -16.31
CA ARG A 241 10.66 2.97 -16.86
C ARG A 241 9.30 3.36 -17.44
N LYS A 242 8.63 4.29 -16.77
CA LYS A 242 7.38 4.88 -17.26
C LYS A 242 7.57 5.45 -18.69
N PRO A 243 6.55 5.37 -19.56
CA PRO A 243 5.18 4.90 -19.29
C PRO A 243 4.98 3.38 -19.35
N TYR A 244 6.03 2.60 -19.63
CA TYR A 244 5.92 1.17 -19.90
C TYR A 244 6.00 0.34 -18.61
N PHE A 245 5.31 -0.81 -18.60
CA PHE A 245 5.43 -1.84 -17.55
C PHE A 245 6.52 -2.89 -17.86
N PHE A 246 7.25 -2.71 -18.96
CA PHE A 246 8.35 -3.55 -19.39
C PHE A 246 9.47 -2.70 -20.03
N PRO A 247 10.74 -3.15 -19.97
CA PRO A 247 11.20 -4.29 -19.16
C PRO A 247 11.18 -3.99 -17.65
N ILE A 248 11.13 -5.04 -16.84
CA ILE A 248 11.25 -4.94 -15.37
C ILE A 248 12.74 -4.81 -15.03
N TYR A 249 13.11 -3.76 -14.29
CA TYR A 249 14.49 -3.48 -13.88
C TYR A 249 14.79 -3.89 -12.44
N GLY A 250 13.76 -4.07 -11.61
CA GLY A 250 13.94 -4.36 -10.20
C GLY A 250 12.63 -4.48 -9.45
N ALA A 251 12.74 -4.55 -8.14
CA ALA A 251 11.61 -4.57 -7.23
C ALA A 251 11.94 -3.75 -5.97
N LEU A 252 10.91 -3.16 -5.38
CA LEU A 252 10.96 -2.54 -4.07
C LEU A 252 10.05 -3.36 -3.15
N ARG A 253 10.58 -3.76 -2.00
CA ARG A 253 9.85 -4.54 -0.99
C ARG A 253 9.97 -3.85 0.37
N TYR A 254 8.92 -3.90 1.17
CA TYR A 254 8.96 -3.55 2.58
C TYR A 254 8.08 -4.54 3.35
N THR A 255 8.57 -5.01 4.49
CA THR A 255 7.77 -5.78 5.45
C THR A 255 7.88 -5.17 6.83
N TYR A 256 6.79 -5.28 7.58
CA TYR A 256 6.69 -4.80 8.95
C TYR A 256 7.64 -5.55 9.89
N TYR A 257 7.81 -6.87 9.70
CA TYR A 257 8.62 -7.68 10.60
C TYR A 257 10.13 -7.48 10.43
N GLU A 258 10.60 -7.08 9.25
CA GLU A 258 12.00 -6.65 9.05
C GLU A 258 12.17 -5.14 9.27
N ASN A 259 11.08 -4.39 9.13
CA ASN A 259 11.02 -2.93 9.30
C ASN A 259 12.11 -2.20 8.48
N ALA A 260 12.31 -2.66 7.24
CA ALA A 260 13.29 -2.12 6.30
C ALA A 260 12.74 -2.14 4.88
N TRP A 261 13.06 -1.10 4.12
CA TRP A 261 12.80 -1.01 2.70
C TRP A 261 13.95 -1.63 1.93
N GLU A 262 13.65 -2.62 1.10
CA GLU A 262 14.62 -3.40 0.37
C GLU A 262 14.51 -3.11 -1.13
N LEU A 263 15.62 -2.67 -1.73
CA LEU A 263 15.71 -2.37 -3.14
C LEU A 263 16.48 -3.46 -3.89
N TYR A 264 15.79 -4.16 -4.79
CA TYR A 264 16.33 -5.25 -5.58
C TYR A 264 16.54 -4.85 -7.03
N LYS A 265 17.70 -5.19 -7.60
CA LYS A 265 17.96 -5.10 -9.04
C LYS A 265 17.69 -6.44 -9.68
N ARG A 266 16.89 -6.44 -10.74
CA ARG A 266 16.71 -7.63 -11.58
C ARG A 266 17.95 -7.80 -12.45
N VAL A 267 18.55 -8.98 -12.42
CA VAL A 267 19.69 -9.35 -13.28
C VAL A 267 19.44 -10.71 -13.92
N GLY A 268 20.26 -11.07 -14.90
CA GLY A 268 20.06 -12.28 -15.70
C GLY A 268 18.86 -12.22 -16.64
N MET A 269 18.63 -13.32 -17.34
CA MET A 269 17.48 -13.49 -18.24
C MET A 269 16.94 -14.92 -18.12
N ARG A 270 15.62 -15.08 -18.29
CA ARG A 270 14.94 -16.38 -18.30
C ARG A 270 15.25 -17.19 -17.02
N GLU A 271 15.89 -18.35 -17.16
CA GLU A 271 16.20 -19.26 -16.06
C GLU A 271 17.30 -18.71 -15.12
N GLU A 272 18.13 -17.79 -15.62
CA GLU A 272 19.15 -17.08 -14.84
C GLU A 272 18.61 -15.79 -14.22
N GLU A 273 17.33 -15.46 -14.43
CA GLU A 273 16.73 -14.28 -13.83
C GLU A 273 16.78 -14.38 -12.30
N GLU A 274 17.25 -13.32 -11.66
CA GLU A 274 17.27 -13.20 -10.20
C GLU A 274 17.06 -11.74 -9.78
N TYR A 275 16.58 -11.57 -8.54
CA TYR A 275 16.46 -10.27 -7.89
C TYR A 275 17.53 -10.17 -6.80
N VAL A 276 18.54 -9.34 -7.03
CA VAL A 276 19.67 -9.15 -6.12
C VAL A 276 19.44 -7.91 -5.28
N LEU A 277 19.41 -8.08 -3.95
CA LEU A 277 19.33 -6.96 -3.01
C LEU A 277 20.52 -6.01 -3.22
N ARG A 278 20.25 -4.73 -3.44
CA ARG A 278 21.27 -3.69 -3.64
C ARG A 278 21.45 -2.83 -2.40
N SER A 279 20.36 -2.50 -1.74
CA SER A 279 20.37 -1.57 -0.61
C SER A 279 19.13 -1.76 0.24
N THR A 280 19.27 -1.39 1.51
CA THR A 280 18.18 -1.31 2.48
C THR A 280 18.06 0.10 3.03
N TYR A 281 16.85 0.58 3.27
CA TYR A 281 16.56 1.91 3.76
C TYR A 281 15.61 1.87 4.96
N ASP A 282 15.74 2.84 5.87
CA ASP A 282 14.82 2.97 7.02
C ASP A 282 13.47 3.62 6.62
N SER A 283 13.39 4.23 5.43
CA SER A 283 12.19 4.85 4.84
C SER A 283 12.10 4.51 3.35
N GLU A 284 10.94 4.74 2.71
CA GLU A 284 10.79 4.52 1.26
C GLU A 284 11.87 5.32 0.51
N PRO A 285 12.71 4.67 -0.32
CA PRO A 285 13.75 5.36 -1.05
C PRO A 285 13.17 6.28 -2.12
N ASP A 286 13.78 7.45 -2.29
CA ASP A 286 13.35 8.41 -3.29
C ASP A 286 13.73 7.97 -4.72
N PRO A 287 13.17 8.61 -5.77
CA PRO A 287 13.50 8.27 -7.16
C PRO A 287 14.99 8.37 -7.51
N ASP A 288 15.75 9.28 -6.90
CA ASP A 288 17.16 9.46 -7.19
C ASP A 288 18.02 8.37 -6.52
N GLU A 289 17.67 7.99 -5.28
CA GLU A 289 18.27 6.86 -4.56
C GLU A 289 18.04 5.55 -5.31
N MET A 290 16.79 5.29 -5.73
CA MET A 290 16.47 4.12 -6.55
C MET A 290 17.23 4.15 -7.88
N THR A 291 17.32 5.32 -8.52
CA THR A 291 17.99 5.45 -9.82
C THR A 291 19.45 5.09 -9.77
N LYS A 292 20.18 5.57 -8.76
CA LYS A 292 21.61 5.29 -8.58
C LYS A 292 21.91 3.80 -8.42
N GLN A 293 21.01 3.04 -7.80
CA GLN A 293 21.20 1.62 -7.53
C GLN A 293 20.73 0.71 -8.66
N ILE A 294 19.69 1.12 -9.39
CA ILE A 294 19.06 0.32 -10.44
C ILE A 294 19.64 0.64 -11.82
N TRP A 295 19.74 1.92 -12.19
CA TRP A 295 20.13 2.38 -13.52
C TRP A 295 21.51 3.06 -13.58
N GLY A 296 22.06 3.46 -12.44
CA GLY A 296 23.48 3.82 -12.28
C GLY A 296 24.38 2.59 -12.41
#